data_AF-A0A528AJZ4-F1
#
_entry.id   AF-A0A528AJZ4-F1
#
_cell.length_a   1.000
_cell.length_b   1.000
_cell.length_c   1.000
_cell.angle_alpha   90.00
_cell.angle_beta   90.00
_cell.angle_gamma   90.00
#
_symmetry.space_group_name_H-M   'P 1'
#
loop_
_entity.id
_entity.type
_entity.pdbx_description
1 polymer ?
#
loop_
_entity_poly.entity_id
_entity_poly.type
_entity_poly.pdbx_seq_one_letter_code
_entity_poly.pdbx_strand_id
1 'polypeptide(L)' 'VTGLVPKPGRIGLVYFADDKGRIVTEMSVVRHDENLMTLITAAVAQWHDFEWLKWRMPKDASFKLVDRTEEYST' A
#
# COMPACT_ATOMS: atom_id res chain seq x y z
N VAL A 1 2.23 -1.06 9.21
CA VAL A 1 1.60 -2.26 8.63
C VAL A 1 1.45 -3.28 9.74
N THR A 2 0.24 -3.81 9.94
CA THR A 2 0.02 -4.97 10.81
C THR A 2 -0.02 -6.22 9.94
N GLY A 3 0.73 -7.24 10.33
CA GLY A 3 0.93 -8.47 9.54
C GLY A 3 2.28 -8.53 8.84
N LEU A 4 2.56 -9.67 8.20
CA LEU A 4 3.79 -9.90 7.45
C LEU A 4 3.64 -9.37 6.02
N VAL A 5 4.62 -8.61 5.55
CA VAL A 5 4.73 -8.30 4.12
C VAL A 5 4.98 -9.61 3.36
N PRO A 6 4.25 -9.90 2.27
CA PRO A 6 4.45 -11.11 1.48
C PRO A 6 5.90 -11.29 1.03
N LYS A 7 6.30 -12.53 0.74
CA LYS A 7 7.58 -12.81 0.06
C LYS A 7 7.51 -12.35 -1.40
N PRO A 8 8.64 -12.02 -2.06
CA PRO A 8 8.65 -11.78 -3.50
C PRO A 8 7.97 -12.90 -4.29
N GLY A 9 7.20 -12.54 -5.33
CA GLY A 9 6.37 -13.43 -6.13
C GLY A 9 5.06 -13.87 -5.46
N ARG A 10 4.66 -13.26 -4.34
CA ARG A 10 3.41 -13.58 -3.64
C ARG A 10 2.49 -12.37 -3.54
N ILE A 11 1.20 -12.67 -3.44
CA ILE A 11 0.15 -11.73 -3.07
C ILE A 11 -0.25 -11.99 -1.61
N GLY A 12 -0.64 -10.94 -0.89
CA GLY A 12 -1.24 -11.05 0.43
C GLY A 12 -2.01 -9.80 0.80
N LEU A 13 -2.65 -9.84 1.96
CA LEU A 13 -3.46 -8.74 2.48
C LEU A 13 -2.68 -8.01 3.57
N VAL A 14 -2.65 -6.68 3.51
CA VAL A 14 -2.03 -5.86 4.55
C VAL A 14 -3.03 -4.88 5.12
N TYR A 15 -2.87 -4.61 6.41
CA TYR A 15 -3.70 -3.68 7.14
C TYR A 15 -2.83 -2.55 7.68
N PHE A 16 -3.35 -1.33 7.59
CA PHE A 16 -2.70 -0.14 8.08
C PHE A 16 -3.47 0.38 9.28
N ALA A 17 -2.79 0.53 10.41
CA ALA A 17 -3.38 0.99 11.65
C ALA A 17 -2.89 2.39 12.02
N ASP A 18 -3.73 3.15 12.71
CA ASP A 18 -3.33 4.39 13.37
C ASP A 18 -2.54 4.11 14.66
N ASP A 19 -2.07 5.18 15.30
CA ASP A 19 -1.26 5.09 16.52
C ASP A 19 -2.08 4.60 17.73
N LYS A 20 -3.40 4.47 17.59
CA LYS A 20 -4.35 3.91 18.58
C LYS A 20 -4.69 2.44 18.28
N GLY A 21 -4.11 1.85 17.23
CA GLY A 21 -4.34 0.46 16.83
C GLY A 21 -5.61 0.21 16.03
N ARG A 22 -6.32 1.25 15.56
CA ARG A 22 -7.50 1.09 14.71
C ARG A 22 -7.08 0.87 13.26
N ILE A 23 -7.67 -0.11 12.59
CA ILE A 23 -7.44 -0.32 11.15
C ILE A 23 -8.07 0.85 10.39
N VAL A 24 -7.23 1.59 9.66
CA VAL A 24 -7.60 2.75 8.85
C VAL A 24 -7.88 2.33 7.41
N THR A 25 -7.11 1.38 6.89
CA THR A 25 -7.29 0.86 5.54
C THR A 25 -6.71 -0.54 5.39
N GLU A 26 -7.26 -1.29 4.44
CA GLU A 26 -6.89 -2.64 4.04
C GLU A 26 -6.54 -2.63 2.54
N MET A 27 -5.42 -3.24 2.16
CA MET A 27 -4.99 -3.31 0.75
C MET A 27 -4.45 -4.69 0.43
N SER A 28 -4.68 -5.14 -0.81
CA SER A 28 -3.92 -6.26 -1.36
C SER A 28 -2.53 -5.78 -1.80
N VAL A 29 -1.49 -6.52 -1.42
CA VAL A 29 -0.11 -6.28 -1.82
C VAL A 29 0.31 -7.37 -2.78
N VAL A 30 0.74 -6.99 -3.98
CA VAL A 30 1.52 -7.83 -4.87
C VAL A 30 2.98 -7.46 -4.71
N ARG A 31 3.81 -8.39 -4.22
CA ARG A 31 5.25 -8.16 -4.13
C ARG A 31 5.95 -8.78 -5.34
N HIS A 32 6.26 -7.95 -6.32
CA HIS A 32 6.87 -8.38 -7.58
C HIS A 32 8.31 -8.84 -7.37
N ASP A 33 9.10 -8.03 -6.64
CA ASP A 33 10.49 -8.32 -6.29
C ASP A 33 10.85 -7.74 -4.90
N GLU A 34 12.13 -7.64 -4.58
CA GLU A 34 12.58 -7.10 -3.29
C GLU A 34 12.28 -5.60 -3.11
N ASN A 35 12.29 -4.84 -4.22
CA ASN A 35 12.20 -3.37 -4.28
C ASN A 35 10.95 -2.85 -5.01
N LEU A 36 10.11 -3.74 -5.56
CA LEU A 36 8.90 -3.40 -6.29
C LEU A 36 7.68 -4.13 -5.70
N MET A 37 6.68 -3.32 -5.33
CA MET A 37 5.39 -3.81 -4.89
C MET A 37 4.26 -2.94 -5.43
N THR A 38 3.11 -3.55 -5.64
CA THR A 38 1.86 -2.87 -5.99
C THR A 38 0.89 -3.01 -4.83
N LEU A 39 0.30 -1.88 -4.43
CA LEU A 39 -0.80 -1.82 -3.49
C LEU A 39 -2.09 -1.67 -4.29
N ILE A 40 -3.09 -2.50 -3.99
CA ILE A 40 -4.40 -2.50 -4.62
C ILE A 40 -5.43 -2.24 -3.52
N THR A 41 -6.20 -1.18 -3.70
CA THR A 41 -7.28 -0.81 -2.79
C THR A 41 -8.63 -0.74 -3.52
N ALA A 42 -9.72 -0.59 -2.76
CA ALA A 42 -11.03 -0.32 -3.31
C ALA A 42 -11.04 1.04 -4.04
N ALA A 43 -11.73 1.10 -5.19
CA ALA A 43 -11.81 2.33 -5.99
C ALA A 43 -12.28 3.55 -5.19
N VAL A 44 -13.25 3.37 -4.29
CA VAL A 44 -13.78 4.44 -3.42
C VAL A 44 -12.76 4.94 -2.38
N ALA A 45 -11.74 4.15 -2.07
CA ALA A 45 -10.71 4.45 -1.07
C ALA A 45 -9.40 4.95 -1.70
N GLN A 46 -9.24 4.91 -3.03
CA GLN A 46 -8.00 5.26 -3.74
C GLN A 46 -7.36 6.56 -3.22
N TRP A 47 -8.11 7.67 -3.24
CA TRP A 47 -7.62 8.98 -2.81
C TRP A 47 -7.26 9.02 -1.32
N HIS A 48 -8.13 8.46 -0.48
CA HIS A 48 -7.91 8.39 0.97
C HIS A 48 -6.63 7.62 1.30
N ASP A 49 -6.48 6.45 0.71
CA ASP A 49 -5.38 5.53 0.95
C ASP A 49 -4.05 6.07 0.43
N PHE A 50 -4.06 6.67 -0.76
CA PHE A 50 -2.88 7.29 -1.33
C PHE A 50 -2.38 8.46 -0.47
N GLU A 51 -3.27 9.38 -0.08
CA GLU A 51 -2.88 10.52 0.75
C GLU A 51 -2.44 10.07 2.16
N TRP A 52 -3.08 9.05 2.74
CA TRP A 52 -2.67 8.49 4.02
C TRP A 52 -1.25 7.91 3.97
N LEU A 53 -0.92 7.16 2.92
CA LEU A 53 0.42 6.60 2.72
C LEU A 53 1.46 7.70 2.50
N LYS A 54 1.12 8.70 1.69
CA LYS A 54 1.99 9.84 1.39
C LYS A 54 2.29 10.67 2.64
N TRP A 55 1.29 10.91 3.48
CA TRP A 55 1.46 11.65 4.75
C TRP A 55 2.33 10.91 5.76
N ARG A 56 2.32 9.57 5.75
CA ARG A 56 3.14 8.73 6.63
C ARG A 56 4.46 8.30 6.01
N MET A 57 4.77 8.77 4.80
CA MET A 57 6.02 8.46 4.14
C MET A 57 7.19 9.12 4.91
N PRO A 58 8.27 8.38 5.21
CA PRO A 58 9.47 8.96 5.79
C PRO A 58 10.00 10.11 4.94
N LYS A 59 10.53 11.16 5.58
CA LYS A 59 11.09 12.33 4.87
C LYS A 59 12.27 11.96 3.96
N ASP A 60 12.98 10.90 4.31
CA ASP A 60 14.15 10.34 3.66
C ASP A 60 13.85 9.01 2.95
N ALA A 61 12.59 8.78 2.55
CA ALA A 61 12.19 7.56 1.87
C ALA A 61 13.04 7.30 0.61
N SER A 62 13.69 6.13 0.57
CA SER A 62 14.49 5.67 -0.58
C SER A 62 13.65 5.08 -1.72
N PHE A 63 12.32 5.13 -1.58
CA PHE A 63 11.35 4.58 -2.52
C PHE A 63 10.39 5.69 -2.98
N LYS A 64 9.64 5.40 -4.05
CA LYS A 64 8.61 6.30 -4.59
C LYS A 64 7.24 5.67 -4.40
N LEU A 65 6.27 6.49 -4.03
CA LEU A 65 4.85 6.15 -4.06
C LEU A 65 4.23 6.80 -5.30
N VAL A 66 3.66 6.00 -6.20
CA VAL A 66 3.09 6.47 -7.47
C VAL A 66 1.70 5.86 -7.62
N ASP A 67 0.69 6.70 -7.81
CA ASP A 67 -0.64 6.24 -8.21
C ASP A 67 -0.62 5.89 -9.70
N ARG A 68 -0.94 4.64 -10.02
CA ARG A 68 -1.00 4.11 -11.40
C ARG A 68 -2.38 3.59 -11.75
N THR A 69 -3.42 4.00 -11.02
CA THR A 69 -4.77 3.44 -11.20
C THR A 69 -5.28 3.59 -12.63
N GLU A 70 -4.97 4.71 -13.30
CA GLU A 70 -5.37 4.94 -14.71
C GLU A 70 -4.57 4.12 -15.74
N GLU A 71 -3.38 3.62 -15.38
CA GLU A 71 -2.54 2.82 -16.27
C GLU A 71 -3.03 1.36 -16.38
N TYR A 72 -3.82 0.91 -15.39
CA TYR A 72 -4.34 -0.44 -15.31
C TYR A 72 -5.87 -0.39 -15.41
N SER A 73 -6.39 -0.49 -16.63
CA SER A 73 -7.82 -0.76 -16.84
C SER A 73 -8.10 -2.24 -16.70
N THR A 74 -9.28 -2.57 -16.18
CA THR A 74 -9.91 -3.88 -16.41
C THR A 74 -10.52 -3.90 -17.81
#